data_AF-A0A3N5MSQ2-F1
#
_entry.id   AF-A0A3N5MSQ2-F1
#
_cell.length_a   1.000
_cell.length_b   1.000
_cell.length_c   1.000
_cell.angle_alpha   90.00
_cell.angle_beta   90.00
_cell.angle_gamma   90.00
#
_symmetry.space_group_name_H-M   'P 1'
#
loop_
_entity.id
_entity.type
_entity.pdbx_description
1 polymer ?
#
loop_
_entity_poly.entity_id
_entity_poly.type
_entity_poly.pdbx_seq_one_letter_code
_entity_poly.pdbx_strand_id
1 'polypeptide(L)'
;MEILVWPVLIFLGLLVLTVLVLLAWVRYAQKKSNVELDQIRKSLRQFQTNSSQARSINQRFTPDDPDPYGPLVKRLVSRLEDMENQTRYLFQRYGEVREDIKAASFNDWHSIFRLPYDWYNIRHQVNELRSEVKDMEGESNQVYELIHKIETLGWEVACHARKVLEDNRSAVKVLTGLNASEIKDRLLDDCIAEGKGWEKTLSTRVPVYFLSADEATILGQADKTTIANVHHTLREARPAIDDLLSKAKTWESQHQRLKQTLKELADSFRQVSADFSALESGPVHPINWDKSRDTLSGARQRIEAIGAGQKTRTLDQEQKDLENANTLIARIKDLAGRHQQAAAKHQELLALLETPEIKQREEWYYNTQKLVKQVEDYDPENWPRVLAVQDLPEELQALSEYQGRLHLGSAEEPIKESELPKIVEDTARLAEIYKSIRPRASDIQARLAEIKETERNTRDALMRTRALLNQAESLAGSNPILSKSASGELSQLLESIDFLLDELNQPGHGAIDKKAQRVNTIIRKAEQASNQWLDQLAADLENRKASIAERVNLLDQIAHLSDPVIAEAKKLVASIEDGQPSGRHRPKSQLPFSEVITEIKAKNDEWHRCGSILRTIDDFQKPIID
;
A
#
# COMPACT_ATOMS: atom_id res chain seq x y z
N MET A 1 21.36 97.37 34.67
CA MET A 1 21.60 96.63 35.93
C MET A 1 20.48 95.66 36.30
N GLU A 2 19.26 95.79 35.78
CA GLU A 2 18.14 94.88 36.12
C GLU A 2 18.26 93.45 35.53
N ILE A 3 19.00 93.25 34.44
CA ILE A 3 19.14 91.92 33.78
C ILE A 3 19.96 90.93 34.64
N LEU A 4 20.82 91.40 35.55
CA LEU A 4 21.66 90.53 36.41
C LEU A 4 21.01 90.12 37.73
N VAL A 5 19.95 90.79 38.17
CA VAL A 5 19.30 90.50 39.48
C VAL A 5 18.44 89.24 39.40
N TRP A 6 17.73 89.03 38.28
CA TRP A 6 16.85 87.88 38.09
C TRP A 6 17.56 86.52 38.11
N PRO A 7 18.71 86.31 37.42
CA PRO A 7 19.47 85.07 37.51
C PRO A 7 19.94 84.74 38.93
N VAL A 8 20.35 85.75 39.70
CA VAL A 8 20.81 85.58 41.08
C VAL A 8 19.64 85.17 41.99
N LEU A 9 18.47 85.80 41.85
CA LEU A 9 17.27 85.43 42.60
C LEU A 9 16.78 84.02 42.24
N ILE A 10 16.80 83.64 40.97
CA ILE A 10 16.46 82.28 40.52
C ILE A 10 17.44 81.26 41.10
N PHE A 11 18.74 81.54 41.06
CA PHE A 11 19.76 80.66 41.63
C PHE A 11 19.61 80.52 43.15
N LEU A 12 19.38 81.62 43.88
CA LEU A 12 19.12 81.59 45.32
C LEU A 12 17.84 80.80 45.65
N GLY A 13 16.78 80.99 44.87
CA GLY A 13 15.53 80.24 45.00
C GLY A 13 15.71 78.74 44.78
N LEU A 14 16.47 78.36 43.75
CA LEU A 14 16.85 76.96 43.50
C LEU A 14 17.70 76.38 44.64
N LEU A 15 18.64 77.15 45.18
CA LEU A 15 19.49 76.71 46.30
C LEU A 15 18.66 76.52 47.59
N VAL A 16 17.73 77.43 47.88
CA VAL A 16 16.81 77.26 49.02
C VAL A 16 15.91 76.05 48.80
N LEU A 17 15.39 75.86 47.58
CA LEU A 17 14.55 74.70 47.25
C LEU A 17 15.32 73.38 47.40
N THR A 18 16.57 73.29 46.93
CA THR A 18 17.40 72.08 47.08
C THR A 18 17.70 71.80 48.55
N VAL A 19 18.02 72.81 49.36
CA VAL A 19 18.20 72.65 50.81
C VAL A 19 16.92 72.18 51.48
N LEU A 20 15.76 72.74 51.13
CA LEU A 20 14.46 72.30 51.67
C LEU A 20 14.12 70.86 51.28
N VAL A 21 14.38 70.45 50.04
CA VAL A 21 14.19 69.07 49.57
C VAL A 21 15.13 68.11 50.30
N LEU A 22 16.40 68.48 50.48
CA LEU A 22 17.37 67.69 51.26
C LEU A 22 16.96 67.56 52.73
N LEU A 23 16.49 68.64 53.35
CA LEU A 23 15.99 68.61 54.73
C LEU A 23 14.71 67.76 54.86
N ALA A 24 13.79 67.85 53.90
CA ALA A 24 12.60 67.00 53.85
C ALA A 24 12.98 65.53 53.69
N TRP A 25 13.96 65.23 52.82
CA TRP A 25 14.51 63.88 52.64
C TRP A 25 15.17 63.37 53.93
N VAL A 26 15.98 64.18 54.62
CA VAL A 26 16.60 63.83 55.92
C VAL A 26 15.52 63.52 56.96
N ARG A 27 14.47 64.35 57.08
CA ARG A 27 13.37 64.08 58.03
C ARG A 27 12.61 62.80 57.69
N TYR A 28 12.38 62.54 56.40
CA TYR A 28 11.77 61.29 55.95
C TYR A 28 12.66 60.08 56.25
N ALA A 29 13.96 60.16 55.93
CA ALA A 29 14.95 59.13 56.21
C ALA A 29 15.04 58.86 57.71
N GLN A 30 15.08 59.90 58.55
CA GLN A 30 15.06 59.79 60.01
C GLN A 30 13.82 59.06 60.53
N LYS A 31 12.63 59.49 60.11
CA LYS A 31 11.38 58.85 60.53
C LYS A 31 11.34 57.39 60.10
N LYS A 32 11.74 57.09 58.87
CA LYS A 32 11.75 55.73 58.32
C LYS A 32 12.78 54.83 59.02
N SER A 33 14.01 55.29 59.19
CA SER A 33 15.07 54.56 59.88
C SER A 33 14.72 54.26 61.34
N ASN A 34 14.08 55.21 62.06
CA ASN A 34 13.61 54.95 63.42
C ASN A 34 12.53 53.87 63.49
N VAL A 35 11.56 53.89 62.57
CA VAL A 35 10.52 52.84 62.49
C VAL A 35 11.14 51.47 62.16
N GLU A 36 12.06 51.42 61.21
CA GLU A 36 12.75 50.17 60.84
C GLU A 36 13.65 49.65 61.98
N LEU A 37 14.34 50.53 62.71
CA LEU A 37 15.13 50.16 63.88
C LEU A 37 14.27 49.65 65.04
N ASP A 38 13.09 50.23 65.27
CA ASP A 38 12.16 49.71 66.27
C ASP A 38 11.64 48.31 65.89
N GLN A 39 11.41 48.05 64.60
CA GLN A 39 11.08 46.71 64.10
C GLN A 39 12.24 45.74 64.31
N ILE A 40 13.46 46.11 63.91
CA ILE A 40 14.68 45.32 64.12
C ILE A 40 14.84 44.96 65.60
N ARG A 41 14.70 45.95 66.51
CA ARG A 41 14.80 45.70 67.95
C ARG A 41 13.75 44.72 68.45
N LYS A 42 12.52 44.79 67.94
CA LYS A 42 11.45 43.83 68.29
C LYS A 42 11.82 42.42 67.81
N SER A 43 12.29 42.27 66.57
CA SER A 43 12.74 40.98 66.02
C SER A 43 13.91 40.40 66.80
N LEU A 44 14.94 41.19 67.13
CA LEU A 44 16.09 40.73 67.92
C LEU A 44 15.69 40.25 69.32
N ARG A 45 14.75 40.95 69.99
CA ARG A 45 14.17 40.49 71.27
C ARG A 45 13.37 39.21 71.13
N GLN A 46 12.63 39.07 70.03
CA GLN A 46 11.90 37.86 69.73
C GLN A 46 12.87 36.69 69.50
N PHE A 47 13.96 36.87 68.74
CA PHE A 47 14.98 35.83 68.57
C PHE A 47 15.63 35.40 69.89
N GLN A 48 15.93 36.35 70.78
CA GLN A 48 16.44 36.03 72.12
C GLN A 48 15.43 35.25 72.97
N THR A 49 14.14 35.57 72.84
CA THR A 49 13.06 34.84 73.53
C THR A 49 12.94 33.42 72.95
N ASN A 50 12.93 33.31 71.62
CA ASN A 50 12.85 32.05 70.88
C ASN A 50 14.03 31.13 71.19
N SER A 51 15.28 31.65 71.25
CA SER A 51 16.46 30.86 71.61
C SER A 51 16.37 30.33 73.04
N SER A 52 15.86 31.15 73.98
CA SER A 52 15.65 30.72 75.36
C SER A 52 14.58 29.64 75.48
N GLN A 53 13.50 29.74 74.68
CA GLN A 53 12.45 28.74 74.63
C GLN A 53 12.96 27.44 73.99
N ALA A 54 13.71 27.53 72.89
CA ALA A 54 14.33 26.39 72.25
C ALA A 54 15.33 25.65 73.16
N ARG A 55 16.05 26.37 74.02
CA ARG A 55 16.91 25.76 75.05
C ARG A 55 16.15 24.91 76.06
N SER A 56 14.88 25.21 76.35
CA SER A 56 14.08 24.37 77.23
C SER A 56 13.86 22.96 76.65
N ILE A 57 13.91 22.80 75.33
CA ILE A 57 13.86 21.49 74.66
C ILE A 57 15.18 20.74 74.83
N ASN A 58 16.32 21.45 74.84
CA ASN A 58 17.63 20.86 75.13
C ASN A 58 17.76 20.39 76.60
N GLN A 59 16.87 20.82 77.50
CA GLN A 59 16.77 20.21 78.84
C GLN A 59 16.05 18.87 78.80
N ARG A 60 15.13 18.70 77.85
CA ARG A 60 14.40 17.45 77.65
C ARG A 60 15.20 16.47 76.81
N PHE A 61 15.97 16.91 75.82
CA PHE A 61 16.75 16.07 74.91
C PHE A 61 18.23 16.47 74.91
N THR A 62 19.14 15.49 74.99
CA THR A 62 20.58 15.72 75.02
C THR A 62 21.26 15.22 73.75
N PRO A 63 22.41 15.78 73.34
CA PRO A 63 23.18 15.27 72.20
C PRO A 63 23.64 13.81 72.35
N ASP A 64 23.71 13.32 73.59
CA ASP A 64 24.09 11.95 73.94
C ASP A 64 22.89 10.99 73.96
N ASP A 65 21.66 11.48 73.71
CA ASP A 65 20.49 10.61 73.54
C ASP A 65 20.70 9.64 72.36
N PRO A 66 20.17 8.41 72.44
CA PRO A 66 20.32 7.43 71.37
C PRO A 66 19.68 7.88 70.05
N ASP A 67 20.16 7.34 68.93
CA ASP A 67 19.53 7.51 67.61
C ASP A 67 18.03 7.15 67.70
N PRO A 68 17.11 7.97 67.15
CA PRO A 68 17.34 9.07 66.20
C PRO A 68 17.49 10.48 66.81
N TYR A 69 17.47 10.62 68.14
CA TYR A 69 17.44 11.94 68.81
C TYR A 69 18.81 12.65 68.81
N GLY A 70 19.88 11.97 69.23
CA GLY A 70 21.21 12.56 69.41
C GLY A 70 21.69 13.42 68.23
N PRO A 71 21.67 12.92 66.98
CA PRO A 71 22.07 13.70 65.81
C PRO A 71 21.22 14.95 65.54
N LEU A 72 19.91 14.88 65.82
CA LEU A 72 18.99 16.01 65.64
C LEU A 72 19.23 17.08 66.71
N VAL A 73 19.42 16.67 67.96
CA VAL A 73 19.71 17.57 69.08
C VAL A 73 21.08 18.23 68.90
N LYS A 74 22.09 17.48 68.45
CA LYS A 74 23.41 18.05 68.14
C LYS A 74 23.34 19.16 67.09
N ARG A 75 22.53 18.96 66.03
CA ARG A 75 22.27 20.01 65.03
C ARG A 75 21.52 21.20 65.62
N LEU A 76 20.50 20.93 66.45
CA LEU A 76 19.73 21.98 67.13
C LEU A 76 20.64 22.84 68.03
N VAL A 77 21.49 22.22 68.85
CA VAL A 77 22.43 22.92 69.74
C VAL A 77 23.40 23.79 68.95
N SER A 78 24.02 23.23 67.90
CA SER A 78 24.93 23.99 67.02
C SER A 78 24.23 25.21 66.41
N ARG A 79 23.00 25.03 65.89
CA ARG A 79 22.23 26.12 65.30
C ARG A 79 21.79 27.16 66.33
N LEU A 80 21.46 26.75 67.54
CA LEU A 80 21.12 27.68 68.62
C LEU A 80 22.32 28.52 69.05
N GLU A 81 23.52 27.93 69.10
CA GLU A 81 24.75 28.65 69.39
C GLU A 81 25.08 29.69 68.31
N ASP A 82 24.96 29.31 67.03
CA ASP A 82 25.10 30.21 65.89
C ASP A 82 24.09 31.37 65.98
N MET A 83 22.82 31.04 66.21
CA MET A 83 21.72 32.00 66.36
C MET A 83 21.98 32.98 67.51
N GLU A 84 22.48 32.52 68.66
CA GLU A 84 22.80 33.42 69.78
C GLU A 84 23.98 34.34 69.49
N ASN A 85 25.02 33.81 68.84
CA ASN A 85 26.19 34.60 68.45
C ASN A 85 25.79 35.67 67.42
N GLN A 86 24.97 35.32 66.42
CA GLN A 86 24.41 36.26 65.45
C GLN A 86 23.49 37.29 66.13
N THR A 87 22.62 36.87 67.05
CA THR A 87 21.74 37.81 67.79
C THR A 87 22.57 38.83 68.58
N ARG A 88 23.64 38.39 69.25
CA ARG A 88 24.54 39.28 70.01
C ARG A 88 25.25 40.27 69.10
N TYR A 89 25.76 39.79 67.96
CA TYR A 89 26.37 40.63 66.93
C TYR A 89 25.40 41.69 66.40
N LEU A 90 24.17 41.29 66.05
CA LEU A 90 23.15 42.21 65.54
C LEU A 90 22.69 43.23 66.59
N PHE A 91 22.63 42.86 67.88
CA PHE A 91 22.37 43.83 68.96
C PHE A 91 23.48 44.86 69.11
N GLN A 92 24.74 44.45 68.97
CA GLN A 92 25.87 45.37 68.99
C GLN A 92 25.78 46.34 67.81
N ARG A 93 25.61 45.84 66.59
CA ARG A 93 25.47 46.67 65.38
C ARG A 93 24.24 47.59 65.44
N TYR A 94 23.12 47.10 65.97
CA TYR A 94 21.95 47.94 66.27
C TYR A 94 22.29 49.10 67.22
N GLY A 95 23.10 48.84 68.25
CA GLY A 95 23.60 49.86 69.17
C GLY A 95 24.42 50.93 68.46
N GLU A 96 25.38 50.51 67.64
CA GLU A 96 26.25 51.38 66.83
C GLU A 96 25.42 52.29 65.90
N VAL A 97 24.50 51.73 65.11
CA VAL A 97 23.63 52.53 64.21
C VAL A 97 22.78 53.54 65.00
N ARG A 98 22.36 53.19 66.22
CA ARG A 98 21.56 54.10 67.07
C ARG A 98 22.41 55.23 67.66
N GLU A 99 23.68 54.98 67.94
CA GLU A 99 24.63 56.02 68.34
C GLU A 99 24.91 56.96 67.17
N ASP A 100 25.11 56.43 65.97
CA ASP A 100 25.27 57.22 64.73
C ASP A 100 24.06 58.14 64.48
N ILE A 101 22.83 57.63 64.67
CA ILE A 101 21.60 58.44 64.57
C ILE A 101 21.55 59.58 65.60
N LYS A 102 22.02 59.34 66.84
CA LYS A 102 22.07 60.40 67.86
C LYS A 102 23.12 61.45 67.54
N ALA A 103 24.27 61.02 67.01
CA ALA A 103 25.34 61.91 66.58
C ALA A 103 24.92 62.80 65.41
N ALA A 104 24.10 62.29 64.48
CA ALA A 104 23.56 63.02 63.33
C ALA A 104 22.42 64.03 63.64
N SER A 105 22.39 64.61 64.85
CA SER A 105 21.35 65.56 65.29
C SER A 105 21.68 67.03 64.95
N PHE A 106 20.63 67.86 64.82
CA PHE A 106 20.67 69.27 64.38
C PHE A 106 21.26 70.25 65.41
N ASN A 107 22.41 69.94 66.02
CA ASN A 107 22.97 70.79 67.08
C ASN A 107 23.89 71.91 66.56
N ASP A 108 24.31 71.88 65.29
CA ASP A 108 25.20 72.90 64.71
C ASP A 108 24.78 73.27 63.26
N TRP A 109 24.82 74.56 62.90
CA TRP A 109 24.47 75.04 61.56
C TRP A 109 25.41 74.47 60.48
N HIS A 110 26.67 74.22 60.82
CA HIS A 110 27.62 73.57 59.89
C HIS A 110 27.28 72.11 59.58
N SER A 111 26.53 71.43 60.45
CA SER A 111 26.08 70.05 60.24
C SER A 111 25.09 69.93 59.08
N ILE A 112 24.34 71.00 58.78
CA ILE A 112 23.25 70.98 57.79
C ILE A 112 23.72 70.51 56.42
N PHE A 113 24.95 70.84 56.03
CA PHE A 113 25.52 70.41 54.76
C PHE A 113 26.02 68.95 54.75
N ARG A 114 26.36 68.37 55.91
CA ARG A 114 26.81 66.97 56.05
C ARG A 114 25.66 66.00 56.32
N LEU A 115 24.56 66.47 56.90
CA LEU A 115 23.39 65.67 57.25
C LEU A 115 22.89 64.75 56.12
N PRO A 116 22.80 65.18 54.84
CA PRO A 116 22.35 64.28 53.79
C PRO A 116 23.27 63.06 53.61
N TYR A 117 24.58 63.25 53.73
CA TYR A 117 25.57 62.17 53.61
C TYR A 117 25.55 61.24 54.83
N ASP A 118 25.51 61.81 56.04
CA ASP A 118 25.42 61.02 57.27
C ASP A 118 24.14 60.17 57.29
N TRP A 119 23.00 60.76 56.90
CA TRP A 119 21.73 60.04 56.81
C TRP A 119 21.68 59.01 55.67
N TYR A 120 22.43 59.23 54.58
CA TYR A 120 22.61 58.21 53.54
C TYR A 120 23.36 56.98 54.08
N ASN A 121 24.47 57.20 54.79
CA ASN A 121 25.25 56.11 55.41
C ASN A 121 24.45 55.37 56.47
N ILE A 122 23.77 56.09 57.37
CA ILE A 122 22.86 55.50 58.37
C ILE A 122 21.79 54.67 57.68
N ARG A 123 21.17 55.18 56.60
CA ARG A 123 20.14 54.44 55.86
C ARG A 123 20.69 53.15 55.26
N HIS A 124 21.91 53.17 54.74
CA HIS A 124 22.61 51.99 54.23
C HIS A 124 22.83 50.96 55.34
N GLN A 125 23.40 51.37 56.47
CA GLN A 125 23.61 50.50 57.64
C GLN A 125 22.30 49.90 58.17
N VAL A 126 21.21 50.69 58.21
CA VAL A 126 19.87 50.20 58.61
C VAL A 126 19.34 49.16 57.60
N ASN A 127 19.56 49.36 56.30
CA ASN A 127 19.17 48.39 55.28
C ASN A 127 19.98 47.09 55.37
N GLU A 128 21.29 47.16 55.59
CA GLU A 128 22.15 45.99 55.82
C GLU A 128 21.71 45.22 57.07
N LEU A 129 21.54 45.93 58.20
CA LEU A 129 21.08 45.34 59.45
C LEU A 129 19.70 44.69 59.29
N ARG A 130 18.81 45.28 58.49
CA ARG A 130 17.52 44.68 58.15
C ARG A 130 17.67 43.40 57.34
N SER A 131 18.60 43.35 56.39
CA SER A 131 18.89 42.13 55.61
C SER A 131 19.39 41.02 56.51
N GLU A 132 20.34 41.31 57.39
CA GLU A 132 20.92 40.31 58.31
C GLU A 132 19.88 39.81 59.32
N VAL A 133 19.00 40.68 59.80
CA VAL A 133 17.85 40.28 60.65
C VAL A 133 16.89 39.36 59.90
N LYS A 134 16.73 39.54 58.59
CA LYS A 134 15.90 38.68 57.75
C LYS A 134 16.56 37.31 57.50
N ASP A 135 17.88 37.28 57.30
CA ASP A 135 18.63 36.02 57.16
C ASP A 135 18.53 35.20 58.45
N MET A 136 18.63 35.88 59.59
CA MET A 136 18.43 35.33 60.92
C MET A 136 17.01 34.78 61.16
N GLU A 137 15.98 35.38 60.56
CA GLU A 137 14.62 34.84 60.58
C GLU A 137 14.56 33.47 59.89
N GLY A 138 15.31 33.29 58.79
CA GLY A 138 15.47 32.01 58.11
C GLY A 138 16.12 30.95 59.00
N GLU A 139 17.17 31.31 59.74
CA GLU A 139 17.82 30.40 60.70
C GLU A 139 16.89 30.04 61.87
N SER A 140 16.14 31.01 62.40
CA SER A 140 15.15 30.76 63.45
C SER A 140 14.07 29.78 62.98
N ASN A 141 13.63 29.86 61.73
CA ASN A 141 12.66 28.91 61.18
C ASN A 141 13.23 27.48 61.10
N GLN A 142 14.50 27.32 60.71
CA GLN A 142 15.16 26.01 60.71
C GLN A 142 15.27 25.41 62.12
N VAL A 143 15.53 26.24 63.14
CA VAL A 143 15.51 25.83 64.55
C VAL A 143 14.13 25.32 64.95
N TYR A 144 13.06 26.03 64.58
CA TYR A 144 11.68 25.59 64.83
C TYR A 144 11.31 24.30 64.11
N GLU A 145 11.75 24.12 62.85
CA GLU A 145 11.55 22.87 62.13
C GLU A 145 12.27 21.70 62.80
N LEU A 146 13.49 21.90 63.30
CA LEU A 146 14.22 20.86 64.05
C LEU A 146 13.53 20.53 65.38
N ILE A 147 13.03 21.53 66.10
CA ILE A 147 12.24 21.36 67.31
C ILE A 147 10.99 20.54 67.03
N HIS A 148 10.20 20.95 66.05
CA HIS A 148 8.98 20.26 65.67
C HIS A 148 9.30 18.81 65.29
N LYS A 149 10.37 18.59 64.50
CA LYS A 149 10.79 17.24 64.11
C LYS A 149 11.20 16.36 65.30
N ILE A 150 11.89 16.91 66.29
CA ILE A 150 12.23 16.20 67.53
C ILE A 150 10.96 15.84 68.31
N GLU A 151 10.00 16.77 68.38
CA GLU A 151 8.74 16.57 69.08
C GLU A 151 7.84 15.54 68.37
N THR A 152 7.78 15.53 67.04
CA THR A 152 6.95 14.59 66.25
C THR A 152 7.64 13.26 65.93
N LEU A 153 8.90 13.08 66.35
CA LEU A 153 9.71 11.92 65.97
C LEU A 153 9.08 10.57 66.37
N GLY A 154 8.41 10.52 67.52
CA GLY A 154 7.70 9.32 67.97
C GLY A 154 6.60 8.89 67.01
N TRP A 155 5.85 9.86 66.48
CA TRP A 155 4.82 9.63 65.47
C TRP A 155 5.41 9.24 64.11
N GLU A 156 6.48 9.90 63.67
CA GLU A 156 7.18 9.53 62.43
C GLU A 156 7.70 8.09 62.47
N VAL A 157 8.30 7.69 63.59
CA VAL A 157 8.78 6.31 63.83
C VAL A 157 7.61 5.32 63.84
N ALA A 158 6.47 5.68 64.41
CA ALA A 158 5.25 4.85 64.39
C ALA A 158 4.69 4.67 62.97
N CYS A 159 4.59 5.75 62.19
CA CYS A 159 4.20 5.69 60.78
C CYS A 159 5.15 4.79 59.99
N HIS A 160 6.46 4.92 60.21
CA HIS A 160 7.45 4.08 59.56
C HIS A 160 7.29 2.60 59.98
N ALA A 161 7.04 2.32 61.27
CA ALA A 161 6.82 0.96 61.75
C ALA A 161 5.61 0.29 61.08
N ARG A 162 4.49 1.02 60.98
CA ARG A 162 3.28 0.55 60.28
C ARG A 162 3.58 0.23 58.83
N LYS A 163 4.32 1.12 58.16
CA LYS A 163 4.66 0.93 56.76
C LYS A 163 5.55 -0.29 56.54
N VAL A 164 6.57 -0.47 57.36
CA VAL A 164 7.46 -1.64 57.32
C VAL A 164 6.68 -2.94 57.56
N LEU A 165 5.74 -2.94 58.52
CA LEU A 165 4.90 -4.11 58.77
C LEU A 165 3.93 -4.42 57.61
N GLU A 166 3.32 -3.39 57.03
CA GLU A 166 2.45 -3.51 55.85
C GLU A 166 3.22 -4.06 54.64
N ASP A 167 4.41 -3.52 54.38
CA ASP A 167 5.29 -3.95 53.29
C ASP A 167 5.68 -5.43 53.47
N ASN A 168 6.06 -5.84 54.69
CA ASN A 168 6.39 -7.23 55.01
C ASN A 168 5.18 -8.17 54.84
N ARG A 169 4.00 -7.78 55.35
CA ARG A 169 2.78 -8.58 55.18
C ARG A 169 2.40 -8.73 53.71
N SER A 170 2.58 -7.68 52.91
CA SER A 170 2.35 -7.71 51.48
C SER A 170 3.32 -8.69 50.80
N ALA A 171 4.62 -8.63 51.13
CA ALA A 171 5.62 -9.57 50.62
C ALA A 171 5.28 -11.02 50.99
N VAL A 172 5.02 -11.31 52.27
CA VAL A 172 4.66 -12.66 52.74
C VAL A 172 3.38 -13.17 52.08
N LYS A 173 2.37 -12.32 51.89
CA LYS A 173 1.12 -12.68 51.21
C LYS A 173 1.39 -13.10 49.76
N VAL A 174 2.19 -12.33 49.03
CA VAL A 174 2.56 -12.64 47.64
C VAL A 174 3.37 -13.94 47.59
N LEU A 175 4.42 -14.08 48.40
CA LEU A 175 5.26 -15.28 48.46
C LEU A 175 4.45 -16.53 48.83
N THR A 176 3.54 -16.43 49.81
CA THR A 176 2.65 -17.53 50.18
C THR A 176 1.66 -17.84 49.06
N GLY A 177 1.18 -16.84 48.32
CA GLY A 177 0.37 -17.02 47.13
C GLY A 177 1.12 -17.77 46.02
N LEU A 178 2.41 -17.48 45.83
CA LEU A 178 3.28 -18.22 44.91
C LEU A 178 3.50 -19.67 45.36
N ASN A 179 3.73 -19.90 46.65
CA ASN A 179 3.91 -21.26 47.19
C ASN A 179 2.62 -22.09 47.21
N ALA A 180 1.47 -21.43 47.37
CA ALA A 180 0.15 -22.05 47.24
C ALA A 180 -0.19 -22.34 45.76
N SER A 181 0.41 -21.60 44.83
CA SER A 181 0.42 -21.98 43.42
C SER A 181 1.40 -23.13 43.18
N GLU A 182 1.56 -23.62 41.96
CA GLU A 182 2.45 -24.77 41.73
C GLU A 182 3.95 -24.40 41.74
N ILE A 183 4.39 -23.36 42.47
CA ILE A 183 5.82 -23.05 42.63
C ILE A 183 6.31 -23.71 43.92
N LYS A 184 7.18 -24.72 43.80
CA LYS A 184 7.82 -25.40 44.93
C LYS A 184 9.33 -25.18 44.85
N ASP A 185 9.83 -24.27 45.66
CA ASP A 185 11.24 -23.92 45.72
C ASP A 185 11.69 -23.69 47.16
N ARG A 186 12.85 -24.22 47.52
CA ARG A 186 13.42 -24.03 48.86
C ARG A 186 13.69 -22.56 49.15
N LEU A 187 14.14 -21.78 48.15
CA LEU A 187 14.40 -20.35 48.32
C LEU A 187 13.10 -19.59 48.62
N LEU A 188 11.98 -20.01 48.04
CA LEU A 188 10.67 -19.42 48.32
C LEU A 188 10.24 -19.72 49.77
N ASP A 189 10.41 -20.97 50.22
CA ASP A 189 10.12 -21.36 51.60
C ASP A 189 11.00 -20.60 52.61
N ASP A 190 12.29 -20.44 52.31
CA ASP A 190 13.24 -19.68 53.14
C ASP A 190 12.81 -18.19 53.24
N CYS A 191 12.41 -17.56 52.13
CA CYS A 191 11.90 -16.17 52.14
C CYS A 191 10.57 -16.02 52.89
N ILE A 192 9.65 -17.00 52.81
CA ILE A 192 8.41 -17.00 53.60
C ILE A 192 8.73 -17.11 55.09
N ALA A 193 9.67 -17.99 55.46
CA ALA A 193 10.10 -18.16 56.84
C ALA A 193 10.76 -16.87 57.37
N GLU A 194 11.61 -16.22 56.57
CA GLU A 194 12.24 -14.94 56.89
C GLU A 194 11.19 -13.84 57.13
N GLY A 195 10.23 -13.67 56.21
CA GLY A 195 9.18 -12.66 56.35
C GLY A 195 8.27 -12.89 57.56
N LYS A 196 7.94 -14.15 57.88
CA LYS A 196 7.22 -14.50 59.13
C LYS A 196 8.07 -14.24 60.37
N GLY A 197 9.39 -14.45 60.29
CA GLY A 197 10.35 -14.10 61.33
C GLY A 197 10.36 -12.61 61.62
N TRP A 198 10.36 -11.77 60.58
CA TRP A 198 10.25 -10.32 60.73
C TRP A 198 8.90 -9.87 61.25
N GLU A 199 7.78 -10.47 60.81
CA GLU A 199 6.45 -10.15 61.35
C GLU A 199 6.37 -10.42 62.85
N LYS A 200 6.89 -11.57 63.30
CA LYS A 200 6.98 -11.91 64.72
C LYS A 200 7.89 -10.94 65.48
N THR A 201 9.05 -10.60 64.90
CA THR A 201 10.03 -9.69 65.53
C THR A 201 9.44 -8.29 65.70
N LEU A 202 8.82 -7.73 64.66
CA LEU A 202 8.15 -6.43 64.70
C LEU A 202 6.98 -6.44 65.70
N SER A 203 6.15 -7.48 65.69
CA SER A 203 5.02 -7.59 66.63
C SER A 203 5.45 -7.76 68.10
N THR A 204 6.66 -8.29 68.34
CA THR A 204 7.21 -8.50 69.70
C THR A 204 7.97 -7.28 70.20
N ARG A 205 8.78 -6.65 69.34
CA ARG A 205 9.68 -5.53 69.71
C ARG A 205 9.03 -4.15 69.54
N VAL A 206 8.04 -4.01 68.66
CA VAL A 206 7.30 -2.75 68.47
C VAL A 206 6.03 -2.78 69.33
N PRO A 207 5.84 -1.82 70.24
CA PRO A 207 4.63 -1.77 71.06
C PRO A 207 3.37 -1.62 70.20
N VAL A 208 2.27 -2.26 70.61
CA VAL A 208 1.00 -2.28 69.85
C VAL A 208 0.46 -0.87 69.57
N TYR A 209 0.66 0.08 70.49
CA TYR A 209 0.21 1.46 70.31
C TYR A 209 0.97 2.19 69.19
N PHE A 210 2.23 1.86 68.91
CA PHE A 210 2.93 2.36 67.70
C PHE A 210 2.26 1.87 66.41
N LEU A 211 1.68 0.66 66.42
CA LEU A 211 1.08 0.05 65.23
C LEU A 211 -0.36 0.50 64.97
N SER A 212 -1.06 1.09 65.96
CA SER A 212 -2.51 1.31 65.88
C SER A 212 -3.04 2.62 66.47
N ALA A 213 -2.31 3.29 67.37
CA ALA A 213 -2.81 4.49 68.05
C ALA A 213 -2.73 5.76 67.18
N ASP A 214 -3.39 6.82 67.59
CA ASP A 214 -3.28 8.13 66.95
C ASP A 214 -2.02 8.90 67.43
N GLU A 215 -1.74 10.02 66.76
CA GLU A 215 -0.57 10.86 67.04
C GLU A 215 -0.54 11.34 68.50
N ALA A 216 -1.68 11.81 69.01
CA ALA A 216 -1.80 12.30 70.38
C ALA A 216 -1.45 11.22 71.42
N THR A 217 -1.91 9.98 71.23
CA THR A 217 -1.59 8.88 72.14
C THR A 217 -0.11 8.52 72.08
N ILE A 218 0.50 8.51 70.89
CA ILE A 218 1.92 8.18 70.73
C ILE A 218 2.80 9.25 71.35
N LEU A 219 2.53 10.53 71.09
CA LEU A 219 3.30 11.63 71.68
C LEU A 219 3.12 11.72 73.20
N GLY A 220 1.98 11.26 73.73
CA GLY A 220 1.72 11.24 75.18
C GLY A 220 2.29 10.02 75.92
N GLN A 221 2.41 8.86 75.27
CA GLN A 221 2.81 7.59 75.91
C GLN A 221 4.21 7.10 75.54
N ALA A 222 4.74 7.48 74.37
CA ALA A 222 6.02 7.01 73.92
C ALA A 222 7.17 7.73 74.65
N ASP A 223 7.96 6.99 75.40
CA ASP A 223 9.20 7.51 75.94
C ASP A 223 10.33 7.43 74.90
N LYS A 224 11.40 8.20 75.12
CA LYS A 224 12.53 8.26 74.20
C LYS A 224 13.19 6.90 73.98
N THR A 225 13.28 6.09 75.05
CA THR A 225 13.96 4.78 74.98
C THR A 225 13.17 3.83 74.09
N THR A 226 11.84 3.82 74.20
CA THR A 226 10.98 3.05 73.31
C THR A 226 11.11 3.53 71.87
N ILE A 227 11.08 4.85 71.62
CA ILE A 227 11.22 5.40 70.26
C ILE A 227 12.56 5.00 69.63
N ALA A 228 13.66 5.10 70.38
CA ALA A 228 14.99 4.68 69.93
C ALA A 228 15.06 3.17 69.64
N ASN A 229 14.49 2.34 70.51
CA ASN A 229 14.45 0.88 70.33
C ASN A 229 13.62 0.47 69.11
N VAL A 230 12.46 1.10 68.90
CA VAL A 230 11.62 0.88 67.71
C VAL A 230 12.39 1.33 66.47
N HIS A 231 12.96 2.54 66.48
CA HIS A 231 13.73 3.06 65.34
C HIS A 231 14.91 2.14 64.98
N HIS A 232 15.64 1.64 65.97
CA HIS A 232 16.73 0.68 65.74
C HIS A 232 16.22 -0.62 65.12
N THR A 233 15.13 -1.18 65.66
CA THR A 233 14.49 -2.39 65.11
C THR A 233 14.05 -2.18 63.66
N LEU A 234 13.50 -1.01 63.31
CA LEU A 234 13.12 -0.69 61.93
C LEU A 234 14.33 -0.55 61.02
N ARG A 235 15.43 0.03 61.51
CA ARG A 235 16.68 0.18 60.75
C ARG A 235 17.29 -1.19 60.38
N GLU A 236 17.17 -2.17 61.27
CA GLU A 236 17.59 -3.55 60.99
C GLU A 236 16.62 -4.27 60.05
N ALA A 237 15.30 -4.11 60.25
CA ALA A 237 14.28 -4.83 59.49
C ALA A 237 14.10 -4.30 58.06
N ARG A 238 14.25 -2.99 57.84
CA ARG A 238 13.90 -2.32 56.57
C ARG A 238 14.64 -2.91 55.36
N PRO A 239 15.97 -3.07 55.35
CA PRO A 239 16.68 -3.59 54.17
C PRO A 239 16.25 -5.00 53.79
N ALA A 240 16.03 -5.87 54.79
CA ALA A 240 15.59 -7.24 54.56
C ALA A 240 14.15 -7.31 54.01
N ILE A 241 13.25 -6.49 54.56
CA ILE A 241 11.86 -6.42 54.10
C ILE A 241 11.77 -5.82 52.68
N ASP A 242 12.56 -4.80 52.37
CA ASP A 242 12.62 -4.22 51.03
C ASP A 242 13.14 -5.23 49.99
N ASP A 243 14.15 -6.04 50.35
CA ASP A 243 14.64 -7.15 49.50
C ASP A 243 13.56 -8.23 49.30
N LEU A 244 12.88 -8.65 50.37
CA LEU A 244 11.76 -9.61 50.29
C LEU A 244 10.63 -9.10 49.41
N LEU A 245 10.24 -7.82 49.54
CA LEU A 245 9.20 -7.21 48.73
C LEU A 245 9.61 -7.13 47.25
N SER A 246 10.87 -6.79 46.97
CA SER A 246 11.42 -6.77 45.62
C SER A 246 11.40 -8.15 44.97
N LYS A 247 11.86 -9.18 45.69
CA LYS A 247 11.81 -10.58 45.25
C LYS A 247 10.38 -11.05 45.00
N ALA A 248 9.48 -10.79 45.95
CA ALA A 248 8.07 -11.17 45.86
C ALA A 248 7.40 -10.60 44.60
N LYS A 249 7.57 -9.29 44.35
CA LYS A 249 7.04 -8.63 43.14
C LYS A 249 7.65 -9.19 41.86
N THR A 250 8.96 -9.42 41.86
CA THR A 250 9.67 -9.97 40.69
C THR A 250 9.15 -11.35 40.34
N TRP A 251 9.10 -12.27 41.31
CA TRP A 251 8.61 -13.64 41.09
C TRP A 251 7.12 -13.69 40.73
N GLU A 252 6.28 -12.85 41.34
CA GLU A 252 4.86 -12.74 40.96
C GLU A 252 4.69 -12.29 39.50
N SER A 253 5.46 -11.29 39.10
CA SER A 253 5.43 -10.80 37.71
C SER A 253 5.89 -11.86 36.71
N GLN A 254 6.93 -12.63 37.06
CA GLN A 254 7.46 -13.73 36.23
C GLN A 254 6.43 -14.84 36.08
N HIS A 255 5.73 -15.22 37.15
CA HIS A 255 4.68 -16.24 37.12
C HIS A 255 3.48 -15.85 36.28
N GLN A 256 2.98 -14.62 36.48
CA GLN A 256 1.89 -14.11 35.67
C GLN A 256 2.29 -14.04 34.19
N ARG A 257 3.52 -13.60 33.92
CA ARG A 257 4.05 -13.53 32.55
C ARG A 257 4.16 -14.91 31.92
N LEU A 258 4.70 -15.90 32.63
CA LEU A 258 4.80 -17.27 32.12
C LEU A 258 3.41 -17.83 31.78
N LYS A 259 2.42 -17.68 32.66
CA LYS A 259 1.04 -18.13 32.39
C LYS A 259 0.46 -17.48 31.12
N GLN A 260 0.65 -16.17 30.96
CA GLN A 260 0.19 -15.46 29.77
C GLN A 260 0.91 -15.94 28.51
N THR A 261 2.23 -16.06 28.56
CA THR A 261 3.08 -16.52 27.45
C THR A 261 2.72 -17.95 27.05
N LEU A 262 2.50 -18.87 28.01
CA LEU A 262 2.10 -20.25 27.70
C LEU A 262 0.72 -20.32 27.02
N LYS A 263 -0.21 -19.45 27.41
CA LYS A 263 -1.52 -19.34 26.75
C LYS A 263 -1.37 -18.83 25.32
N GLU A 264 -0.66 -17.72 25.11
CA GLU A 264 -0.37 -17.17 23.77
C GLU A 264 0.32 -18.21 22.88
N LEU A 265 1.29 -18.94 23.45
CA LEU A 265 2.03 -19.99 22.77
C LEU A 265 1.12 -21.13 22.30
N ALA A 266 0.24 -21.62 23.16
CA ALA A 266 -0.69 -22.69 22.83
C ALA A 266 -1.70 -22.25 21.76
N ASP A 267 -2.27 -21.05 21.90
CA ASP A 267 -3.24 -20.49 20.95
C ASP A 267 -2.58 -20.25 19.58
N SER A 268 -1.41 -19.63 19.55
CA SER A 268 -0.65 -19.36 18.32
C SER A 268 -0.24 -20.66 17.61
N PHE A 269 0.25 -21.65 18.36
CA PHE A 269 0.61 -22.94 17.79
C PHE A 269 -0.60 -23.64 17.17
N ARG A 270 -1.75 -23.62 17.86
CA ARG A 270 -2.98 -24.25 17.38
C ARG A 270 -3.48 -23.62 16.09
N GLN A 271 -3.43 -22.29 16.01
CA GLN A 271 -3.79 -21.54 14.80
C GLN A 271 -2.86 -21.91 13.64
N VAL A 272 -1.54 -21.76 13.83
CA VAL A 272 -0.56 -22.08 12.78
C VAL A 272 -0.66 -23.55 12.34
N SER A 273 -0.84 -24.48 13.27
CA SER A 273 -1.02 -25.90 12.93
C SER A 273 -2.28 -26.17 12.11
N ALA A 274 -3.39 -25.47 12.39
CA ALA A 274 -4.61 -25.57 11.61
C ALA A 274 -4.42 -24.98 10.21
N ASP A 275 -3.77 -23.82 10.11
CA ASP A 275 -3.50 -23.14 8.85
C ASP A 275 -2.60 -23.97 7.92
N PHE A 276 -1.58 -24.65 8.47
CA PHE A 276 -0.75 -25.60 7.73
C PHE A 276 -1.55 -26.79 7.22
N SER A 277 -2.42 -27.36 8.08
CA SER A 277 -3.24 -28.52 7.74
C SER A 277 -4.26 -28.19 6.65
N ALA A 278 -4.80 -26.98 6.63
CA ALA A 278 -5.76 -26.53 5.62
C ALA A 278 -5.16 -26.52 4.21
N LEU A 279 -3.91 -26.08 4.03
CA LEU A 279 -3.23 -26.10 2.73
C LEU A 279 -2.69 -27.48 2.36
N GLU A 280 -2.35 -28.32 3.34
CA GLU A 280 -1.92 -29.70 3.11
C GLU A 280 -3.08 -30.62 2.70
N SER A 281 -4.30 -30.35 3.18
CA SER A 281 -5.52 -31.12 2.85
C SER A 281 -6.38 -30.46 1.78
N GLY A 282 -5.85 -29.44 1.09
CA GLY A 282 -6.55 -28.74 0.03
C GLY A 282 -6.91 -29.65 -1.16
N PRO A 283 -8.04 -29.41 -1.84
CA PRO A 283 -8.50 -30.27 -2.94
C PRO A 283 -7.71 -30.12 -4.25
N VAL A 284 -6.97 -29.02 -4.41
CA VAL A 284 -6.21 -28.71 -5.63
C VAL A 284 -4.79 -28.32 -5.26
N HIS A 285 -3.82 -29.11 -5.76
CA HIS A 285 -2.39 -28.99 -5.53
C HIS A 285 -2.04 -28.75 -4.06
N PRO A 286 -2.33 -29.72 -3.16
CA PRO A 286 -2.04 -29.57 -1.73
C PRO A 286 -0.55 -29.27 -1.48
N ILE A 287 -0.25 -28.51 -0.43
CA ILE A 287 1.15 -28.17 -0.11
C ILE A 287 1.77 -29.25 0.77
N ASN A 288 2.89 -29.81 0.31
CA ASN A 288 3.78 -30.60 1.16
C ASN A 288 4.84 -29.69 1.79
N TRP A 289 4.76 -29.53 3.11
CA TRP A 289 5.61 -28.64 3.91
C TRP A 289 7.02 -29.20 4.17
N ASP A 290 7.79 -29.49 3.11
CA ASP A 290 9.09 -30.16 3.20
C ASP A 290 10.15 -29.40 4.02
N LYS A 291 10.02 -28.08 4.21
CA LYS A 291 10.92 -27.28 5.06
C LYS A 291 10.33 -26.98 6.43
N SER A 292 9.05 -26.61 6.47
CA SER A 292 8.45 -26.07 7.69
C SER A 292 7.84 -27.14 8.61
N ARG A 293 7.60 -28.38 8.12
CA ARG A 293 7.02 -29.49 8.91
C ARG A 293 7.88 -29.91 10.09
N ASP A 294 9.18 -30.08 9.88
CA ASP A 294 10.11 -30.49 10.96
C ASP A 294 10.24 -29.41 12.03
N THR A 295 10.15 -28.14 11.64
CA THR A 295 10.18 -27.03 12.58
C THR A 295 8.88 -26.98 13.40
N LEU A 296 7.73 -27.24 12.77
CA LEU A 296 6.44 -27.31 13.45
C LEU A 296 6.35 -28.49 14.42
N SER A 297 6.84 -29.68 14.02
CA SER A 297 6.88 -30.86 14.89
C SER A 297 7.85 -30.67 16.07
N GLY A 298 9.03 -30.08 15.81
CA GLY A 298 9.97 -29.69 16.85
C GLY A 298 9.41 -28.63 17.81
N ALA A 299 8.60 -27.69 17.30
CA ALA A 299 7.90 -26.73 18.14
C ALA A 299 6.89 -27.41 19.08
N ARG A 300 6.10 -28.36 18.56
CA ARG A 300 5.17 -29.17 19.37
C ARG A 300 5.86 -29.89 20.53
N GLN A 301 6.95 -30.60 20.24
CA GLN A 301 7.73 -31.32 21.26
C GLN A 301 8.24 -30.38 22.35
N ARG A 302 8.68 -29.17 21.99
CA ARG A 302 9.13 -28.16 22.95
C ARG A 302 8.00 -27.57 23.79
N ILE A 303 6.82 -27.34 23.20
CA ILE A 303 5.62 -26.93 23.95
C ILE A 303 5.26 -28.00 24.99
N GLU A 304 5.26 -29.27 24.57
CA GLU A 304 4.97 -30.41 25.45
C GLU A 304 6.02 -30.53 26.57
N ALA A 305 7.31 -30.29 26.28
CA ALA A 305 8.39 -30.32 27.27
C ALA A 305 8.29 -29.20 28.33
N ILE A 306 7.94 -27.98 27.92
CA ILE A 306 7.67 -26.85 28.85
C ILE A 306 6.44 -27.20 29.74
N GLY A 307 5.45 -27.86 29.14
CA GLY A 307 4.28 -28.39 29.82
C GLY A 307 3.22 -27.32 30.10
N ALA A 308 2.11 -27.76 30.70
CA ALA A 308 0.98 -26.87 31.01
C ALA A 308 1.36 -25.80 32.03
N GLY A 309 0.60 -24.69 32.05
CA GLY A 309 0.75 -23.64 33.07
C GLY A 309 0.62 -24.16 34.50
N GLN A 310 -0.02 -25.32 34.70
CA GLN A 310 -0.28 -25.98 35.98
C GLN A 310 0.84 -26.91 36.48
N LYS A 311 1.94 -27.02 35.74
CA LYS A 311 3.08 -27.87 36.13
C LYS A 311 3.80 -27.28 37.35
N THR A 312 4.16 -28.13 38.30
CA THR A 312 4.96 -27.71 39.45
C THR A 312 6.38 -27.32 39.04
N ARG A 313 6.85 -26.13 39.44
CA ARG A 313 8.13 -25.54 39.02
C ARG A 313 8.91 -24.98 40.21
N THR A 314 10.23 -24.94 40.06
CA THR A 314 11.13 -24.13 40.89
C THR A 314 11.24 -22.73 40.28
N LEU A 315 11.75 -21.75 41.03
CA LEU A 315 11.90 -20.37 40.54
C LEU A 315 12.87 -20.29 39.35
N ASP A 316 13.97 -21.06 39.41
CA ASP A 316 14.93 -21.16 38.29
C ASP A 316 14.31 -21.84 37.05
N GLN A 317 13.51 -22.89 37.26
CA GLN A 317 12.82 -23.55 36.16
C GLN A 317 11.78 -22.64 35.51
N GLU A 318 11.08 -21.83 36.31
CA GLU A 318 10.09 -20.87 35.83
C GLU A 318 10.70 -19.79 34.94
N GLN A 319 11.86 -19.24 35.34
CA GLN A 319 12.60 -18.29 34.52
C GLN A 319 13.07 -18.92 33.19
N LYS A 320 13.61 -20.14 33.25
CA LYS A 320 14.04 -20.89 32.05
C LYS A 320 12.86 -21.22 31.13
N ASP A 321 11.75 -21.67 31.69
CA ASP A 321 10.54 -21.98 30.94
C ASP A 321 9.97 -20.71 30.27
N LEU A 322 10.04 -19.55 30.93
CA LEU A 322 9.62 -18.27 30.36
C LEU A 322 10.49 -17.85 29.18
N GLU A 323 11.82 -17.96 29.30
CA GLU A 323 12.76 -17.67 28.20
C GLU A 323 12.56 -18.61 27.01
N ASN A 324 12.40 -19.91 27.29
CA ASN A 324 12.11 -20.92 26.27
C ASN A 324 10.77 -20.65 25.58
N ALA A 325 9.72 -20.30 26.33
CA ALA A 325 8.41 -20.00 25.80
C ALA A 325 8.44 -18.75 24.90
N ASN A 326 9.13 -17.67 25.32
CA ASN A 326 9.29 -16.46 24.51
C ASN A 326 10.04 -16.75 23.20
N THR A 327 11.13 -17.53 23.27
CA THR A 327 11.90 -17.95 22.09
C THR A 327 11.03 -18.78 21.14
N LEU A 328 10.17 -19.64 21.68
CA LEU A 328 9.29 -20.49 20.89
C LEU A 328 8.14 -19.72 20.23
N ILE A 329 7.58 -18.73 20.91
CA ILE A 329 6.60 -17.81 20.31
C ILE A 329 7.21 -17.09 19.11
N ALA A 330 8.44 -16.59 19.22
CA ALA A 330 9.11 -15.93 18.11
C ALA A 330 9.28 -16.87 16.90
N ARG A 331 9.63 -18.14 17.13
CA ARG A 331 9.73 -19.16 16.08
C ARG A 331 8.39 -19.50 15.44
N ILE A 332 7.31 -19.57 16.22
CA ILE A 332 5.97 -19.82 15.70
C ILE A 332 5.48 -18.63 14.87
N LYS A 333 5.82 -17.40 15.26
CA LYS A 333 5.54 -16.19 14.46
C LYS A 333 6.30 -16.22 13.12
N ASP A 334 7.55 -16.67 13.11
CA ASP A 334 8.31 -16.88 11.86
C ASP A 334 7.64 -17.94 10.96
N LEU A 335 7.22 -19.07 11.55
CA LEU A 335 6.48 -20.11 10.81
C LEU A 335 5.16 -19.61 10.24
N ALA A 336 4.41 -18.80 11.00
CA ALA A 336 3.19 -18.15 10.52
C ALA A 336 3.48 -17.24 9.32
N GLY A 337 4.58 -16.47 9.36
CA GLY A 337 5.01 -15.63 8.25
C GLY A 337 5.34 -16.43 6.99
N ARG A 338 6.07 -17.55 7.12
CA ARG A 338 6.37 -18.45 5.99
C ARG A 338 5.12 -19.10 5.41
N HIS A 339 4.19 -19.52 6.26
CA HIS A 339 2.90 -20.03 5.82
C HIS A 339 2.14 -18.99 5.01
N GLN A 340 2.02 -17.75 5.49
CA GLN A 340 1.31 -16.70 4.76
C GLN A 340 1.92 -16.43 3.39
N GLN A 341 3.25 -16.45 3.28
CA GLN A 341 3.94 -16.30 1.98
C GLN A 341 3.64 -17.48 1.05
N ALA A 342 3.70 -18.71 1.55
CA ALA A 342 3.37 -19.90 0.78
C ALA A 342 1.90 -19.92 0.37
N ALA A 343 0.97 -19.53 1.25
CA ALA A 343 -0.45 -19.42 0.98
C ALA A 343 -0.74 -18.41 -0.13
N ALA A 344 -0.10 -17.22 -0.08
CA ALA A 344 -0.24 -16.21 -1.12
C ALA A 344 0.28 -16.70 -2.48
N LYS A 345 1.44 -17.38 -2.48
CA LYS A 345 2.00 -17.98 -3.70
C LYS A 345 1.16 -19.13 -4.25
N HIS A 346 0.57 -19.94 -3.38
CA HIS A 346 -0.35 -20.99 -3.77
C HIS A 346 -1.62 -20.43 -4.40
N GLN A 347 -2.19 -19.37 -3.81
CA GLN A 347 -3.33 -18.67 -4.39
C GLN A 347 -2.99 -18.02 -5.74
N GLU A 348 -1.80 -17.42 -5.86
CA GLU A 348 -1.28 -16.88 -7.13
C GLU A 348 -1.18 -17.98 -8.20
N LEU A 349 -0.65 -19.16 -7.84
CA LEU A 349 -0.60 -20.30 -8.74
C LEU A 349 -2.01 -20.70 -9.20
N LEU A 350 -2.95 -20.90 -8.28
CA LEU A 350 -4.32 -21.29 -8.63
C LEU A 350 -4.98 -20.26 -9.56
N ALA A 351 -4.77 -18.97 -9.32
CA ALA A 351 -5.27 -17.91 -10.20
C ALA A 351 -4.66 -17.99 -11.61
N LEU A 352 -3.35 -18.26 -11.72
CA LEU A 352 -2.66 -18.45 -13.00
C LEU A 352 -3.18 -19.68 -13.74
N LEU A 353 -3.46 -20.79 -13.04
CA LEU A 353 -3.98 -22.01 -13.65
C LEU A 353 -5.40 -21.84 -14.21
N GLU A 354 -6.21 -20.97 -13.61
CA GLU A 354 -7.56 -20.65 -14.09
C GLU A 354 -7.60 -19.66 -15.27
N THR A 355 -6.47 -19.05 -15.64
CA THR A 355 -6.40 -18.18 -16.82
C THR A 355 -6.75 -18.97 -18.09
N PRO A 356 -7.48 -18.39 -19.06
CA PRO A 356 -7.83 -19.08 -20.30
C PRO A 356 -6.60 -19.51 -21.12
N GLU A 357 -5.48 -18.80 -20.97
CA GLU A 357 -4.17 -19.12 -21.53
C GLU A 357 -3.70 -20.51 -21.10
N ILE A 358 -3.79 -20.79 -19.80
CA ILE A 358 -3.29 -22.03 -19.19
C ILE A 358 -4.35 -23.13 -19.16
N LYS A 359 -5.62 -22.78 -18.96
CA LYS A 359 -6.73 -23.73 -18.88
C LYS A 359 -7.04 -24.43 -20.20
N GLN A 360 -6.96 -23.70 -21.32
CA GLN A 360 -7.21 -24.22 -22.67
C GLN A 360 -5.91 -24.56 -23.43
N ARG A 361 -4.80 -24.70 -22.70
CA ARG A 361 -3.45 -24.76 -23.27
C ARG A 361 -3.28 -25.90 -24.28
N GLU A 362 -3.79 -27.10 -23.96
CA GLU A 362 -3.64 -28.31 -24.78
C GLU A 362 -4.50 -28.24 -26.04
N GLU A 363 -5.77 -27.87 -25.89
CA GLU A 363 -6.71 -27.72 -27.01
C GLU A 363 -6.23 -26.64 -27.99
N TRP A 364 -5.83 -25.47 -27.46
CA TRP A 364 -5.30 -24.40 -28.30
C TRP A 364 -4.02 -24.82 -29.02
N TYR A 365 -3.11 -25.52 -28.33
CA TYR A 365 -1.84 -25.96 -28.92
C TYR A 365 -2.08 -26.92 -30.08
N TYR A 366 -2.94 -27.92 -29.89
CA TYR A 366 -3.33 -28.86 -30.93
C TYR A 366 -3.97 -28.17 -32.15
N ASN A 367 -4.89 -27.24 -31.91
CA ASN A 367 -5.54 -26.49 -32.98
C ASN A 367 -4.55 -25.61 -33.75
N THR A 368 -3.56 -25.04 -33.06
CA THR A 368 -2.53 -24.18 -33.68
C THR A 368 -1.52 -24.99 -34.46
N GLN A 369 -1.13 -26.19 -33.99
CA GLN A 369 -0.34 -27.12 -34.80
C GLN A 369 -1.06 -27.52 -36.09
N LYS A 370 -2.38 -27.74 -36.02
CA LYS A 370 -3.19 -28.03 -37.22
C LYS A 370 -3.25 -26.82 -38.16
N LEU A 371 -3.34 -25.61 -37.62
CA LEU A 371 -3.28 -24.37 -38.40
C LEU A 371 -1.95 -24.25 -39.15
N VAL A 372 -0.82 -24.46 -38.48
CA VAL A 372 0.52 -24.41 -39.10
C VAL A 372 0.61 -25.34 -40.31
N LYS A 373 0.14 -26.58 -40.20
CA LYS A 373 0.12 -27.53 -41.34
C LYS A 373 -0.70 -27.04 -42.52
N GLN A 374 -1.85 -26.40 -42.28
CA GLN A 374 -2.67 -25.85 -43.36
C GLN A 374 -2.06 -24.61 -44.02
N VAL A 375 -1.23 -23.89 -43.27
CA VAL A 375 -0.54 -22.70 -43.74
C VAL A 375 0.66 -23.06 -44.63
N GLU A 376 1.34 -24.18 -44.33
CA GLU A 376 2.42 -24.75 -45.14
C GLU A 376 1.98 -25.12 -46.58
N ASP A 377 0.69 -25.39 -46.80
CA ASP A 377 0.14 -25.70 -48.14
C ASP A 377 0.14 -24.48 -49.08
N TYR A 378 0.30 -23.26 -48.55
CA TYR A 378 0.20 -22.01 -49.31
C TYR A 378 1.55 -21.30 -49.45
N ASP A 379 1.74 -20.58 -50.56
CA ASP A 379 2.97 -19.82 -50.82
C ASP A 379 3.24 -18.75 -49.74
N PRO A 380 4.49 -18.57 -49.28
CA PRO A 380 4.89 -17.54 -48.31
C PRO A 380 4.42 -16.11 -48.63
N GLU A 381 4.26 -15.76 -49.91
CA GLU A 381 3.79 -14.44 -50.34
C GLU A 381 2.35 -14.11 -49.88
N ASN A 382 1.55 -15.11 -49.50
CA ASN A 382 0.18 -14.91 -49.02
C ASN A 382 0.12 -14.27 -47.62
N TRP A 383 1.24 -14.25 -46.90
CA TRP A 383 1.31 -13.90 -45.49
C TRP A 383 1.99 -12.55 -45.27
N PRO A 384 1.38 -11.63 -44.50
CA PRO A 384 2.04 -10.40 -44.06
C PRO A 384 3.29 -10.70 -43.22
N ARG A 385 4.40 -9.98 -43.48
CA ARG A 385 5.66 -10.16 -42.74
C ARG A 385 5.52 -9.99 -41.23
N VAL A 386 4.59 -9.12 -40.79
CA VAL A 386 4.33 -8.84 -39.36
C VAL A 386 3.82 -10.08 -38.62
N LEU A 387 3.16 -11.02 -39.31
CA LEU A 387 2.67 -12.25 -38.71
C LEU A 387 3.75 -13.32 -38.52
N ALA A 388 4.95 -13.13 -39.11
CA ALA A 388 6.12 -13.99 -38.92
C ALA A 388 5.80 -15.49 -38.96
N VAL A 389 4.99 -15.89 -39.95
CA VAL A 389 4.39 -17.24 -40.04
C VAL A 389 5.44 -18.35 -40.06
N GLN A 390 6.63 -18.08 -40.60
CA GLN A 390 7.74 -19.03 -40.69
C GLN A 390 8.38 -19.36 -39.33
N ASP A 391 8.26 -18.46 -38.35
CA ASP A 391 8.86 -18.63 -37.01
C ASP A 391 7.91 -19.38 -36.05
N LEU A 392 6.60 -19.39 -36.37
CA LEU A 392 5.57 -20.01 -35.54
C LEU A 392 5.81 -21.51 -35.23
N PRO A 393 6.28 -22.36 -36.16
CA PRO A 393 6.58 -23.77 -35.84
C PRO A 393 7.67 -23.93 -34.78
N GLU A 394 8.76 -23.17 -34.89
CA GLU A 394 9.87 -23.21 -33.92
C GLU A 394 9.42 -22.69 -32.55
N GLU A 395 8.64 -21.59 -32.53
CA GLU A 395 8.06 -21.06 -31.29
C GLU A 395 7.10 -22.05 -30.62
N LEU A 396 6.27 -22.78 -31.38
CA LEU A 396 5.40 -23.82 -30.85
C LEU A 396 6.19 -25.03 -30.33
N GLN A 397 7.31 -25.37 -30.96
CA GLN A 397 8.19 -26.41 -30.43
C GLN A 397 8.81 -25.96 -29.10
N ALA A 398 9.39 -24.77 -29.04
CA ALA A 398 9.95 -24.20 -27.81
C ALA A 398 8.91 -24.10 -26.69
N LEU A 399 7.67 -23.71 -27.02
CA LEU A 399 6.54 -23.69 -26.11
C LEU A 399 6.22 -25.08 -25.54
N SER A 400 6.21 -26.11 -26.39
CA SER A 400 5.96 -27.49 -25.95
C SER A 400 7.06 -28.05 -25.06
N GLU A 401 8.33 -27.73 -25.36
CA GLU A 401 9.46 -28.10 -24.51
C GLU A 401 9.38 -27.40 -23.15
N TYR A 402 8.94 -26.14 -23.13
CA TYR A 402 8.75 -25.38 -21.88
C TYR A 402 7.59 -25.95 -21.05
N GLN A 403 6.47 -26.32 -21.69
CA GLN A 403 5.37 -27.04 -21.03
C GLN A 403 5.80 -28.39 -20.47
N GLY A 404 6.57 -29.15 -21.23
CA GLY A 404 7.10 -30.44 -20.78
C GLY A 404 8.05 -30.31 -19.59
N ARG A 405 8.66 -29.14 -19.37
CA ARG A 405 9.45 -28.87 -18.17
C ARG A 405 8.58 -28.48 -16.97
N LEU A 406 7.48 -27.77 -17.21
CA LEU A 406 6.49 -27.39 -16.20
C LEU A 406 5.64 -28.61 -15.80
N HIS A 407 6.20 -29.52 -15.02
CA HIS A 407 5.48 -30.66 -14.46
C HIS A 407 4.55 -30.17 -13.33
N LEU A 408 3.41 -29.62 -13.71
CA LEU A 408 2.24 -29.62 -12.84
C LEU A 408 1.57 -30.97 -13.04
N GLY A 409 1.75 -31.84 -12.05
CA GLY A 409 1.10 -33.15 -12.02
C GLY A 409 -0.43 -33.03 -12.00
N SER A 410 -1.10 -34.12 -11.64
CA SER A 410 -2.55 -34.09 -11.44
C SER A 410 -2.95 -33.05 -10.37
N ALA A 411 -4.19 -32.57 -10.40
CA ALA A 411 -4.69 -31.62 -9.40
C ALA A 411 -4.61 -32.16 -7.96
N GLU A 412 -4.46 -33.47 -7.76
CA GLU A 412 -4.32 -34.11 -6.45
C GLU A 412 -2.86 -34.23 -6.00
N GLU A 413 -1.89 -34.02 -6.90
CA GLU A 413 -0.47 -34.18 -6.59
C GLU A 413 0.03 -33.01 -5.74
N PRO A 414 0.67 -33.29 -4.59
CA PRO A 414 1.13 -32.27 -3.69
C PRO A 414 2.37 -31.55 -4.20
N ILE A 415 2.40 -30.23 -4.06
CA ILE A 415 3.53 -29.37 -4.42
C ILE A 415 4.38 -29.13 -3.18
N LYS A 416 5.71 -29.28 -3.30
CA LYS A 416 6.61 -28.97 -2.20
C LYS A 416 6.68 -27.47 -1.95
N GLU A 417 6.69 -27.07 -0.67
CA GLU A 417 6.89 -25.68 -0.24
C GLU A 417 8.15 -25.07 -0.88
N SER A 418 9.22 -25.86 -1.01
CA SER A 418 10.48 -25.43 -1.62
C SER A 418 10.41 -25.15 -3.12
N GLU A 419 9.50 -25.79 -3.85
CA GLU A 419 9.36 -25.72 -5.30
C GLU A 419 8.29 -24.71 -5.74
N LEU A 420 7.33 -24.40 -4.85
CA LEU A 420 6.19 -23.52 -5.13
C LEU A 420 6.56 -22.17 -5.75
N PRO A 421 7.56 -21.39 -5.24
CA PRO A 421 7.88 -20.10 -5.84
C PRO A 421 8.34 -20.21 -7.30
N LYS A 422 9.11 -21.26 -7.61
CA LYS A 422 9.61 -21.50 -8.96
C LYS A 422 8.48 -21.92 -9.89
N ILE A 423 7.57 -22.78 -9.41
CA ILE A 423 6.40 -23.22 -10.19
C ILE A 423 5.49 -22.03 -10.53
N VAL A 424 5.27 -21.11 -9.59
CA VAL A 424 4.51 -19.86 -9.84
C VAL A 424 5.18 -19.03 -10.93
N GLU A 425 6.49 -18.82 -10.84
CA GLU A 425 7.26 -18.05 -11.82
C GLU A 425 7.21 -18.69 -13.22
N ASP A 426 7.45 -20.00 -13.30
CA ASP A 426 7.43 -20.73 -14.56
C ASP A 426 6.01 -20.76 -15.16
N THR A 427 4.95 -20.86 -14.35
CA THR A 427 3.55 -20.80 -14.81
C THR A 427 3.18 -19.40 -15.33
N ALA A 428 3.60 -18.34 -14.62
CA ALA A 428 3.39 -16.96 -15.05
C ALA A 428 4.10 -16.68 -16.37
N ARG A 429 5.34 -17.17 -16.52
CA ARG A 429 6.11 -17.04 -17.77
C ARG A 429 5.44 -17.79 -18.91
N LEU A 430 4.94 -19.00 -18.67
CA LEU A 430 4.19 -19.75 -19.66
C LEU A 430 2.95 -18.99 -20.13
N ALA A 431 2.18 -18.39 -19.20
CA ALA A 431 0.99 -17.61 -19.53
C ALA A 431 1.34 -16.39 -20.42
N GLU A 432 2.46 -15.71 -20.14
CA GLU A 432 2.93 -14.58 -20.95
C GLU A 432 3.35 -15.00 -22.37
N ILE A 433 4.01 -16.15 -22.52
CA ILE A 433 4.33 -16.71 -23.85
C ILE A 433 3.04 -17.03 -24.62
N TYR A 434 2.04 -17.62 -23.95
CA TYR A 434 0.75 -17.85 -24.56
C TYR A 434 0.07 -16.56 -25.01
N LYS A 435 0.13 -15.51 -24.20
CA LYS A 435 -0.46 -14.20 -24.48
C LYS A 435 0.18 -13.51 -25.68
N SER A 436 1.46 -13.75 -25.97
CA SER A 436 2.14 -13.19 -27.15
C SER A 436 1.82 -13.95 -28.44
N ILE A 437 1.73 -15.30 -28.39
CA ILE A 437 1.54 -16.13 -29.58
C ILE A 437 0.06 -16.26 -29.97
N ARG A 438 -0.87 -16.29 -29.00
CA ARG A 438 -2.31 -16.49 -29.25
C ARG A 438 -2.93 -15.48 -30.23
N PRO A 439 -2.75 -14.16 -30.06
CA PRO A 439 -3.31 -13.19 -31.00
C PRO A 439 -2.78 -13.39 -32.41
N ARG A 440 -1.47 -13.63 -32.55
CA ARG A 440 -0.81 -13.87 -33.84
C ARG A 440 -1.36 -15.11 -34.54
N ALA A 441 -1.56 -16.21 -33.81
CA ALA A 441 -2.18 -17.42 -34.35
C ALA A 441 -3.63 -17.17 -34.79
N SER A 442 -4.40 -16.39 -34.04
CA SER A 442 -5.77 -15.99 -34.41
C SER A 442 -5.78 -15.16 -35.70
N ASP A 443 -4.86 -14.22 -35.85
CA ASP A 443 -4.75 -13.39 -37.05
C ASP A 443 -4.37 -14.23 -38.28
N ILE A 444 -3.46 -15.19 -38.12
CA ILE A 444 -3.09 -16.16 -39.17
C ILE A 444 -4.31 -17.01 -39.56
N GLN A 445 -5.09 -17.48 -38.58
CA GLN A 445 -6.30 -18.24 -38.85
C GLN A 445 -7.34 -17.42 -39.62
N ALA A 446 -7.55 -16.15 -39.24
CA ALA A 446 -8.44 -15.24 -39.95
C ALA A 446 -7.98 -15.01 -41.39
N ARG A 447 -6.68 -14.77 -41.59
CA ARG A 447 -6.11 -14.59 -42.92
C ARG A 447 -6.20 -15.85 -43.78
N LEU A 448 -5.98 -17.03 -43.21
CA LEU A 448 -6.16 -18.31 -43.91
C LEU A 448 -7.62 -18.49 -44.38
N ALA A 449 -8.59 -18.12 -43.55
CA ALA A 449 -10.01 -18.17 -43.93
C ALA A 449 -10.31 -17.24 -45.11
N GLU A 450 -9.78 -16.01 -45.10
CA GLU A 450 -9.90 -15.04 -46.19
C GLU A 450 -9.28 -15.55 -47.49
N ILE A 451 -8.09 -16.16 -47.43
CA ILE A 451 -7.41 -16.75 -48.59
C ILE A 451 -8.26 -17.87 -49.19
N LYS A 452 -8.77 -18.79 -48.35
CA LYS A 452 -9.63 -19.90 -48.79
C LYS A 452 -10.92 -19.42 -49.43
N GLU A 453 -11.54 -18.38 -48.86
CA GLU A 453 -12.74 -17.77 -49.43
C GLU A 453 -12.45 -17.10 -50.78
N THR A 454 -11.37 -16.34 -50.87
CA THR A 454 -10.93 -15.68 -52.11
C THR A 454 -10.61 -16.70 -53.19
N GLU A 455 -9.91 -17.78 -52.84
CA GLU A 455 -9.59 -18.89 -53.75
C GLU A 455 -10.87 -19.53 -54.29
N ARG A 456 -11.83 -19.86 -53.42
CA ARG A 456 -13.11 -20.45 -53.80
C ARG A 456 -13.92 -19.52 -54.71
N ASN A 457 -14.09 -18.26 -54.31
CA ASN A 457 -14.86 -17.26 -55.07
C ASN A 457 -14.24 -17.01 -56.45
N THR A 458 -12.91 -16.94 -56.52
CA THR A 458 -12.16 -16.75 -57.77
C THR A 458 -12.33 -17.95 -58.68
N ARG A 459 -12.20 -19.17 -58.15
CA ARG A 459 -12.41 -20.41 -58.90
C ARG A 459 -13.84 -20.51 -59.45
N ASP A 460 -14.84 -20.22 -58.62
CA ASP A 460 -16.25 -20.24 -59.01
C ASP A 460 -16.58 -19.17 -60.08
N ALA A 461 -15.99 -17.98 -59.98
CA ALA A 461 -16.10 -16.94 -61.01
C ALA A 461 -15.47 -17.38 -62.34
N LEU A 462 -14.28 -17.98 -62.29
CA LEU A 462 -13.56 -18.44 -63.47
C LEU A 462 -14.29 -19.60 -64.17
N MET A 463 -14.83 -20.57 -63.41
CA MET A 463 -15.64 -21.66 -63.96
C MET A 463 -16.91 -21.16 -64.63
N ARG A 464 -17.59 -20.15 -64.05
CA ARG A 464 -18.77 -19.52 -64.66
C ARG A 464 -18.43 -18.84 -65.98
N THR A 465 -17.33 -18.08 -66.02
CA THR A 465 -16.86 -17.43 -67.25
C THR A 465 -16.49 -18.46 -68.32
N ARG A 466 -15.84 -19.56 -67.95
CA ARG A 466 -15.56 -20.68 -68.86
C ARG A 466 -16.83 -21.25 -69.48
N ALA A 467 -17.85 -21.52 -68.66
CA ALA A 467 -19.13 -22.06 -69.14
C ALA A 467 -19.83 -21.10 -70.14
N LEU A 468 -19.80 -19.80 -69.86
CA LEU A 468 -20.37 -18.78 -70.75
C LEU A 468 -19.58 -18.64 -72.07
N LEU A 469 -18.24 -18.72 -72.03
CA LEU A 469 -17.42 -18.73 -73.24
C LEU A 469 -17.63 -19.98 -74.09
N ASN A 470 -17.79 -21.15 -73.49
CA ASN A 470 -18.14 -22.38 -74.22
C ASN A 470 -19.51 -22.25 -74.92
N GLN A 471 -20.47 -21.57 -74.28
CA GLN A 471 -21.75 -21.26 -74.92
C GLN A 471 -21.57 -20.30 -76.10
N ALA A 472 -20.71 -19.27 -75.95
CA ALA A 472 -20.37 -18.34 -77.02
C ALA A 472 -19.66 -19.04 -78.19
N GLU A 473 -18.78 -20.00 -77.92
CA GLU A 473 -18.10 -20.83 -78.91
C GLU A 473 -19.09 -21.66 -79.74
N SER A 474 -20.06 -22.29 -79.07
CA SER A 474 -21.14 -23.02 -79.75
C SER A 474 -21.94 -22.10 -80.69
N LEU A 475 -22.25 -20.87 -80.25
CA LEU A 475 -22.94 -19.87 -81.08
C LEU A 475 -22.06 -19.40 -82.25
N ALA A 476 -20.77 -19.16 -82.01
CA ALA A 476 -19.82 -18.76 -83.05
C ALA A 476 -19.66 -19.83 -84.13
N GLY A 477 -19.70 -21.12 -83.77
CA GLY A 477 -19.69 -22.22 -84.74
C GLY A 477 -20.92 -22.27 -85.66
N SER A 478 -22.06 -21.70 -85.23
CA SER A 478 -23.29 -21.64 -86.03
C SER A 478 -23.35 -20.44 -86.99
N ASN A 479 -22.54 -19.40 -86.75
CA ASN A 479 -22.59 -18.15 -87.51
C ASN A 479 -21.23 -17.81 -88.16
N PRO A 480 -21.15 -17.69 -89.48
CA PRO A 480 -19.88 -17.47 -90.20
C PRO A 480 -19.17 -16.16 -89.83
N ILE A 481 -19.90 -15.16 -89.32
CA ILE A 481 -19.34 -13.85 -88.95
C ILE A 481 -18.68 -13.93 -87.59
N LEU A 482 -19.40 -14.48 -86.61
CA LEU A 482 -18.86 -14.77 -85.30
C LEU A 482 -17.71 -15.78 -85.39
N SER A 483 -17.79 -16.77 -86.28
CA SER A 483 -16.68 -17.70 -86.52
C SER A 483 -15.43 -16.99 -87.02
N LYS A 484 -15.58 -15.98 -87.90
CA LYS A 484 -14.44 -15.22 -88.44
C LYS A 484 -13.85 -14.25 -87.43
N SER A 485 -14.67 -13.62 -86.58
CA SER A 485 -14.20 -12.58 -85.64
C SER A 485 -13.93 -13.07 -84.23
N ALA A 486 -14.62 -14.11 -83.74
CA ALA A 486 -14.56 -14.54 -82.35
C ALA A 486 -13.78 -15.86 -82.13
N SER A 487 -13.71 -16.80 -83.08
CA SER A 487 -13.16 -18.15 -82.82
C SER A 487 -11.69 -18.16 -82.37
N GLY A 488 -10.85 -17.26 -82.91
CA GLY A 488 -9.45 -17.13 -82.49
C GLY A 488 -9.30 -16.56 -81.08
N GLU A 489 -10.06 -15.52 -80.74
CA GLU A 489 -10.07 -14.90 -79.42
C GLU A 489 -10.70 -15.81 -78.35
N LEU A 490 -11.76 -16.55 -78.70
CA LEU A 490 -12.40 -17.54 -77.84
C LEU A 490 -11.44 -18.65 -77.43
N SER A 491 -10.71 -19.21 -78.39
CA SER A 491 -9.73 -20.27 -78.12
C SER A 491 -8.63 -19.78 -77.18
N GLN A 492 -8.10 -18.57 -77.40
CA GLN A 492 -7.08 -17.95 -76.54
C GLN A 492 -7.60 -17.66 -75.12
N LEU A 493 -8.84 -17.17 -75.00
CA LEU A 493 -9.46 -16.89 -73.70
C LEU A 493 -9.73 -18.19 -72.93
N LEU A 494 -10.22 -19.24 -73.59
CA LEU A 494 -10.44 -20.55 -72.96
C LEU A 494 -9.12 -21.20 -72.50
N GLU A 495 -8.08 -21.16 -73.32
CA GLU A 495 -6.73 -21.64 -72.94
C GLU A 495 -6.16 -20.86 -71.76
N SER A 496 -6.33 -19.53 -71.76
CA SER A 496 -5.90 -18.67 -70.64
C SER A 496 -6.68 -18.97 -69.35
N ILE A 497 -7.97 -19.30 -69.46
CA ILE A 497 -8.81 -19.69 -68.32
C ILE A 497 -8.38 -21.05 -67.77
N ASP A 498 -8.12 -22.03 -68.63
CA ASP A 498 -7.69 -23.37 -68.23
C ASP A 498 -6.32 -23.32 -67.54
N PHE A 499 -5.38 -22.53 -68.06
CA PHE A 499 -4.11 -22.27 -67.40
C PHE A 499 -4.29 -21.66 -66.00
N LEU A 500 -5.18 -20.67 -65.83
CA LEU A 500 -5.43 -20.05 -64.53
C LEU A 500 -6.17 -20.97 -63.56
N LEU A 501 -7.02 -21.89 -64.05
CA LEU A 501 -7.65 -22.92 -63.22
C LEU A 501 -6.60 -23.89 -62.66
N ASP A 502 -5.65 -24.30 -63.49
CA ASP A 502 -4.52 -25.15 -63.07
C ASP A 502 -3.62 -24.42 -62.08
N GLU A 503 -3.32 -23.13 -62.32
CA GLU A 503 -2.55 -22.29 -61.39
C GLU A 503 -3.26 -22.13 -60.02
N LEU A 504 -4.60 -22.00 -60.00
CA LEU A 504 -5.39 -21.96 -58.77
C LEU A 504 -5.45 -23.29 -58.02
N ASN A 505 -5.24 -24.42 -58.70
CA ASN A 505 -5.17 -25.75 -58.06
C ASN A 505 -3.80 -26.02 -57.41
N GLN A 506 -2.86 -25.09 -57.53
CA GLN A 506 -1.53 -25.16 -56.91
C GLN A 506 -1.37 -24.03 -55.88
N PRO A 507 -1.90 -24.18 -54.64
CA PRO A 507 -1.88 -23.12 -53.62
C PRO A 507 -0.47 -22.70 -53.17
N GLY A 508 0.50 -23.60 -53.28
CA GLY A 508 1.91 -23.37 -52.92
C GLY A 508 2.74 -22.53 -53.90
N HIS A 509 2.17 -22.04 -55.01
CA HIS A 509 2.90 -21.26 -56.01
C HIS A 509 2.29 -19.87 -56.20
N GLY A 510 2.89 -18.84 -55.61
CA GLY A 510 2.48 -17.44 -55.71
C GLY A 510 1.23 -17.07 -54.90
N ALA A 511 1.06 -15.77 -54.64
CA ALA A 511 -0.06 -15.27 -53.84
C ALA A 511 -1.44 -15.43 -54.52
N ILE A 512 -2.42 -15.95 -53.79
CA ILE A 512 -3.82 -16.13 -54.23
C ILE A 512 -4.45 -14.79 -54.64
N ASP A 513 -4.15 -13.69 -53.94
CA ASP A 513 -4.65 -12.36 -54.31
C ASP A 513 -4.16 -11.92 -55.70
N LYS A 514 -2.88 -12.21 -56.03
CA LYS A 514 -2.34 -11.93 -57.37
C LYS A 514 -3.01 -12.79 -58.43
N LYS A 515 -3.27 -14.08 -58.14
CA LYS A 515 -4.03 -14.98 -59.03
C LYS A 515 -5.46 -14.47 -59.24
N ALA A 516 -6.13 -14.05 -58.18
CA ALA A 516 -7.47 -13.46 -58.24
C ALA A 516 -7.51 -12.18 -59.10
N GLN A 517 -6.49 -11.32 -58.99
CA GLN A 517 -6.37 -10.13 -59.85
C GLN A 517 -6.17 -10.50 -61.33
N ARG A 518 -5.37 -11.53 -61.63
CA ARG A 518 -5.20 -12.04 -63.01
C ARG A 518 -6.51 -12.61 -63.55
N VAL A 519 -7.22 -13.40 -62.75
CA VAL A 519 -8.54 -13.93 -63.10
C VAL A 519 -9.53 -12.81 -63.39
N ASN A 520 -9.64 -11.82 -62.52
CA ASN A 520 -10.52 -10.66 -62.74
C ASN A 520 -10.16 -9.90 -64.02
N THR A 521 -8.87 -9.84 -64.38
CA THR A 521 -8.42 -9.23 -65.64
C THR A 521 -8.88 -10.04 -66.85
N ILE A 522 -8.78 -11.38 -66.80
CA ILE A 522 -9.27 -12.26 -67.87
C ILE A 522 -10.79 -12.20 -67.99
N ILE A 523 -11.52 -12.20 -66.88
CA ILE A 523 -12.98 -12.07 -66.87
C ILE A 523 -13.41 -10.76 -67.54
N ARG A 524 -12.78 -9.63 -67.20
CA ARG A 524 -13.05 -8.34 -67.85
C ARG A 524 -12.72 -8.35 -69.34
N LYS A 525 -11.63 -9.02 -69.75
CA LYS A 525 -11.28 -9.19 -71.17
C LYS A 525 -12.33 -10.02 -71.90
N ALA A 526 -12.83 -11.10 -71.29
CA ALA A 526 -13.90 -11.92 -71.86
C ALA A 526 -15.20 -11.13 -72.00
N GLU A 527 -15.58 -10.36 -70.98
CA GLU A 527 -16.72 -9.44 -71.01
C GLU A 527 -16.63 -8.42 -72.14
N GLN A 528 -15.48 -7.77 -72.28
CA GLN A 528 -15.25 -6.79 -73.33
C GLN A 528 -15.29 -7.43 -74.71
N ALA A 529 -14.63 -8.58 -74.89
CA ALA A 529 -14.61 -9.32 -76.16
C ALA A 529 -16.03 -9.74 -76.57
N SER A 530 -16.83 -10.28 -75.66
CA SER A 530 -18.22 -10.65 -75.98
C SER A 530 -19.11 -9.45 -76.31
N ASN A 531 -18.96 -8.31 -75.62
CA ASN A 531 -19.67 -7.09 -76.01
C ASN A 531 -19.26 -6.63 -77.42
N GLN A 532 -17.98 -6.77 -77.80
CA GLN A 532 -17.51 -6.46 -79.16
C GLN A 532 -18.08 -7.43 -80.21
N TRP A 533 -18.16 -8.73 -79.90
CA TRP A 533 -18.78 -9.71 -80.79
C TRP A 533 -20.28 -9.43 -80.98
N LEU A 534 -20.99 -9.03 -79.92
CA LEU A 534 -22.39 -8.59 -80.00
C LEU A 534 -22.56 -7.37 -80.90
N ASP A 535 -21.71 -6.34 -80.73
CA ASP A 535 -21.73 -5.13 -81.56
C ASP A 535 -21.48 -5.44 -83.04
N GLN A 536 -20.54 -6.35 -83.34
CA GLN A 536 -20.25 -6.78 -84.72
C GLN A 536 -21.41 -7.56 -85.33
N LEU A 537 -22.01 -8.48 -84.57
CA LEU A 537 -23.17 -9.25 -85.01
C LEU A 537 -24.38 -8.33 -85.27
N ALA A 538 -24.63 -7.37 -84.38
CA ALA A 538 -25.69 -6.39 -84.55
C ALA A 538 -25.47 -5.52 -85.80
N ALA A 539 -24.23 -5.06 -86.05
CA ALA A 539 -23.91 -4.29 -87.25
C ALA A 539 -24.16 -5.09 -88.55
N ASP A 540 -23.79 -6.38 -88.59
CA ASP A 540 -24.07 -7.20 -89.76
C ASP A 540 -25.56 -7.53 -89.92
N LEU A 541 -26.27 -7.78 -88.82
CA LEU A 541 -27.71 -7.96 -88.82
C LEU A 541 -28.41 -6.76 -89.48
N GLU A 542 -28.03 -5.54 -89.11
CA GLU A 542 -28.58 -4.32 -89.70
C GLU A 542 -28.21 -4.19 -91.19
N ASN A 543 -26.98 -4.55 -91.60
CA ASN A 543 -26.61 -4.59 -93.03
C ASN A 543 -27.47 -5.59 -93.82
N ARG A 544 -27.79 -6.76 -93.23
CA ARG A 544 -28.65 -7.76 -93.86
C ARG A 544 -30.09 -7.29 -93.97
N LYS A 545 -30.61 -6.67 -92.90
CA LYS A 545 -31.92 -6.03 -92.90
C LYS A 545 -32.04 -4.95 -93.97
N ALA A 546 -31.01 -4.10 -94.10
CA ALA A 546 -30.94 -3.11 -95.17
C ALA A 546 -30.91 -3.75 -96.57
N SER A 547 -30.16 -4.84 -96.75
CA SER A 547 -30.15 -5.58 -98.02
C SER A 547 -31.49 -6.26 -98.34
N ILE A 548 -32.20 -6.78 -97.34
CA ILE A 548 -33.58 -7.27 -97.51
C ILE A 548 -34.48 -6.11 -97.94
N ALA A 549 -34.42 -4.96 -97.26
CA ALA A 549 -35.22 -3.79 -97.60
C ALA A 549 -34.97 -3.30 -99.03
N GLU A 550 -33.70 -3.19 -99.45
CA GLU A 550 -33.33 -2.82 -100.81
C GLU A 550 -33.89 -3.81 -101.84
N ARG A 551 -33.75 -5.12 -101.60
CA ARG A 551 -34.22 -6.16 -102.54
C ARG A 551 -35.74 -6.29 -102.58
N VAL A 552 -36.41 -6.15 -101.45
CA VAL A 552 -37.89 -6.10 -101.39
C VAL A 552 -38.40 -4.87 -102.14
N ASN A 553 -37.77 -3.71 -101.98
CA ASN A 553 -38.12 -2.50 -102.73
C ASN A 553 -37.90 -2.65 -104.24
N LEU A 554 -36.81 -3.32 -104.67
CA LEU A 554 -36.58 -3.65 -106.08
C LEU A 554 -37.65 -4.60 -106.64
N LEU A 555 -38.04 -5.63 -105.87
CA LEU A 555 -39.09 -6.58 -106.28
C LEU A 555 -40.47 -5.93 -106.35
N ASP A 556 -40.81 -5.03 -105.42
CA ASP A 556 -42.10 -4.32 -105.42
C ASP A 556 -42.24 -3.32 -106.59
N GLN A 557 -41.11 -2.83 -107.13
CA GLN A 557 -41.09 -2.01 -108.34
C GLN A 557 -41.31 -2.82 -109.63
N ILE A 558 -41.03 -4.13 -109.62
CA ILE A 558 -41.08 -5.00 -110.81
C ILE A 558 -42.42 -5.76 -110.89
N ALA A 559 -42.96 -6.24 -109.77
CA ALA A 559 -44.24 -6.92 -109.72
C ALA A 559 -44.91 -6.84 -108.33
N HIS A 560 -46.22 -6.57 -108.31
CA HIS A 560 -47.02 -6.59 -107.07
C HIS A 560 -47.33 -8.03 -106.66
N LEU A 561 -46.34 -8.69 -106.08
CA LEU A 561 -46.40 -10.11 -105.74
C LEU A 561 -47.10 -10.30 -104.40
N SER A 562 -48.19 -11.09 -104.41
CA SER A 562 -48.95 -11.51 -103.22
C SER A 562 -48.45 -12.87 -102.73
N ASP A 563 -47.14 -13.00 -102.51
CA ASP A 563 -46.51 -14.20 -101.96
C ASP A 563 -46.32 -14.07 -100.43
N PRO A 564 -46.66 -15.09 -99.62
CA PRO A 564 -46.50 -15.06 -98.17
C PRO A 564 -45.06 -14.73 -97.70
N VAL A 565 -44.03 -15.11 -98.47
CA VAL A 565 -42.63 -14.82 -98.12
C VAL A 565 -42.30 -13.35 -98.35
N ILE A 566 -42.82 -12.76 -99.43
CA ILE A 566 -42.69 -11.32 -99.70
C ILE A 566 -43.52 -10.52 -98.69
N ALA A 567 -44.66 -11.03 -98.23
CA ALA A 567 -45.41 -10.42 -97.13
C ALA A 567 -44.65 -10.46 -95.79
N GLU A 568 -43.94 -11.54 -95.49
CA GLU A 568 -43.09 -11.65 -94.30
C GLU A 568 -41.85 -10.76 -94.40
N ALA A 569 -41.22 -10.69 -95.58
CA ALA A 569 -40.13 -9.76 -95.86
C ALA A 569 -40.60 -8.30 -95.79
N LYS A 570 -41.77 -7.96 -96.35
CA LYS A 570 -42.41 -6.63 -96.25
C LYS A 570 -42.79 -6.29 -94.81
N LYS A 571 -43.23 -7.27 -94.00
CA LYS A 571 -43.48 -7.07 -92.57
C LYS A 571 -42.18 -6.79 -91.80
N LEU A 572 -41.09 -7.45 -92.18
CA LEU A 572 -39.76 -7.19 -91.62
C LEU A 572 -39.25 -5.80 -92.05
N VAL A 573 -39.43 -5.41 -93.30
CA VAL A 573 -39.08 -4.07 -93.83
C VAL A 573 -39.96 -2.98 -93.22
N ALA A 574 -41.27 -3.19 -93.04
CA ALA A 574 -42.16 -2.27 -92.34
C ALA A 574 -41.73 -2.08 -90.87
N SER A 575 -41.25 -3.14 -90.20
CA SER A 575 -40.67 -3.02 -88.85
C SER A 575 -39.33 -2.28 -88.80
N ILE A 576 -38.64 -2.16 -89.95
CA ILE A 576 -37.42 -1.35 -90.13
C ILE A 576 -37.79 0.10 -90.52
N GLU A 577 -38.86 0.31 -91.29
CA GLU A 577 -39.32 1.64 -91.76
C GLU A 577 -40.14 2.40 -90.70
N ASP A 578 -40.96 1.72 -89.89
CA ASP A 578 -41.51 2.29 -88.65
C ASP A 578 -40.39 2.65 -87.64
N GLY A 579 -39.16 2.20 -87.94
CA GLY A 579 -37.95 2.41 -87.15
C GLY A 579 -36.81 3.10 -87.91
N GLN A 580 -37.01 4.27 -88.55
CA GLN A 580 -35.89 5.16 -88.94
C GLN A 580 -36.18 6.65 -88.67
N PRO A 581 -35.16 7.51 -88.41
CA PRO A 581 -33.92 7.30 -87.69
C PRO A 581 -33.74 8.43 -86.64
N SER A 582 -34.08 8.20 -85.37
CA SER A 582 -33.63 9.10 -84.31
C SER A 582 -32.26 8.66 -83.84
N GLY A 583 -31.25 9.38 -84.33
CA GLY A 583 -29.86 9.19 -83.95
C GLY A 583 -29.68 9.19 -82.43
N ARG A 584 -28.63 8.47 -82.01
CA ARG A 584 -28.04 8.50 -80.68
C ARG A 584 -28.98 8.08 -79.55
N HIS A 585 -29.05 6.79 -79.31
CA HIS A 585 -28.71 6.25 -77.99
C HIS A 585 -28.24 4.81 -78.15
N ARG A 586 -26.95 4.62 -78.47
CA ARG A 586 -26.20 3.54 -77.80
C ARG A 586 -26.17 3.94 -76.33
N PRO A 587 -26.79 3.22 -75.39
CA PRO A 587 -26.19 3.22 -74.08
C PRO A 587 -24.87 2.46 -74.26
N LYS A 588 -23.76 3.19 -74.14
CA LYS A 588 -22.41 2.62 -73.97
C LYS A 588 -22.30 1.88 -72.62
N SER A 589 -23.38 1.35 -72.08
CA SER A 589 -23.34 0.46 -70.93
C SER A 589 -23.02 -0.92 -71.47
N GLN A 590 -21.76 -1.35 -71.28
CA GLN A 590 -21.38 -2.74 -71.47
C GLN A 590 -22.37 -3.60 -70.68
N LEU A 591 -23.01 -4.56 -71.35
CA LEU A 591 -23.88 -5.49 -70.66
C LEU A 591 -23.02 -6.46 -69.85
N PRO A 592 -23.48 -6.91 -68.68
CA PRO A 592 -22.80 -7.95 -67.91
C PRO A 592 -22.75 -9.25 -68.71
N PHE A 593 -21.72 -10.07 -68.48
CA PHE A 593 -21.36 -11.18 -69.37
C PHE A 593 -22.51 -12.13 -69.70
N SER A 594 -23.31 -12.50 -68.70
CA SER A 594 -24.46 -13.41 -68.85
C SER A 594 -25.57 -12.84 -69.74
N GLU A 595 -25.78 -11.52 -69.68
CA GLU A 595 -26.76 -10.82 -70.52
C GLU A 595 -26.25 -10.70 -71.96
N VAL A 596 -24.96 -10.41 -72.13
CA VAL A 596 -24.31 -10.36 -73.45
C VAL A 596 -24.48 -11.66 -74.22
N ILE A 597 -24.19 -12.81 -73.60
CA ILE A 597 -24.33 -14.12 -74.27
C ILE A 597 -25.79 -14.42 -74.64
N THR A 598 -26.74 -13.99 -73.82
CA THR A 598 -28.18 -14.14 -74.09
C THR A 598 -28.60 -13.28 -75.29
N GLU A 599 -28.14 -12.02 -75.34
CA GLU A 599 -28.37 -11.12 -76.46
C GLU A 599 -27.68 -11.58 -77.74
N ILE A 600 -26.44 -12.09 -77.67
CA ILE A 600 -25.75 -12.69 -78.81
C ILE A 600 -26.59 -13.84 -79.38
N LYS A 601 -27.15 -14.71 -78.52
CA LYS A 601 -28.03 -15.79 -78.96
C LYS A 601 -29.28 -15.26 -79.66
N ALA A 602 -29.99 -14.30 -79.05
CA ALA A 602 -31.21 -13.72 -79.62
C ALA A 602 -30.94 -13.06 -80.99
N LYS A 603 -29.85 -12.28 -81.09
CA LYS A 603 -29.42 -11.64 -82.34
C LYS A 603 -28.92 -12.65 -83.37
N ASN A 604 -28.31 -13.74 -82.95
CA ASN A 604 -27.90 -14.83 -83.83
C ASN A 604 -29.11 -15.54 -84.46
N ASP A 605 -30.15 -15.81 -83.66
CA ASP A 605 -31.40 -16.39 -84.16
C ASP A 605 -32.10 -15.45 -85.15
N GLU A 606 -32.11 -14.13 -84.87
CA GLU A 606 -32.61 -13.09 -85.77
C GLU A 606 -31.80 -13.03 -87.07
N TRP A 607 -30.48 -13.19 -86.98
CA TRP A 607 -29.56 -13.23 -88.12
C TRP A 607 -29.82 -14.42 -89.03
N HIS A 608 -30.03 -15.61 -88.47
CA HIS A 608 -30.39 -16.80 -89.25
C HIS A 608 -31.75 -16.64 -89.96
N ARG A 609 -32.73 -16.03 -89.30
CA ARG A 609 -34.03 -15.70 -89.92
C ARG A 609 -33.86 -14.76 -91.11
N CYS A 610 -33.13 -13.64 -90.93
CA CYS A 610 -32.83 -12.71 -92.03
C CYS A 610 -32.09 -13.40 -93.19
N GLY A 611 -31.13 -14.28 -92.88
CA GLY A 611 -30.41 -15.06 -93.88
C GLY A 611 -31.30 -16.02 -94.67
N SER A 612 -32.28 -16.66 -94.01
CA SER A 612 -33.26 -17.53 -94.70
C SER A 612 -34.15 -16.72 -95.64
N ILE A 613 -34.66 -15.57 -95.18
CA ILE A 613 -35.49 -14.66 -95.98
C ILE A 613 -34.70 -14.14 -97.19
N LEU A 614 -33.44 -13.72 -97.02
CA LEU A 614 -32.58 -13.30 -98.13
C LEU A 614 -32.37 -14.38 -99.18
N ARG A 615 -32.12 -15.63 -98.77
CA ARG A 615 -31.95 -16.74 -99.71
C ARG A 615 -33.23 -17.04 -100.47
N THR A 616 -34.37 -17.04 -99.78
CA THR A 616 -35.66 -17.27 -100.43
C THR A 616 -35.99 -16.11 -101.38
N ILE A 617 -35.72 -14.86 -101.01
CA ILE A 617 -35.82 -13.70 -101.91
C ILE A 617 -34.91 -13.87 -103.13
N ASP A 618 -33.66 -14.30 -102.96
CA ASP A 618 -32.73 -14.56 -104.07
C ASP A 618 -33.24 -15.67 -105.01
N ASP A 619 -33.80 -16.74 -104.44
CA ASP A 619 -34.38 -17.85 -105.20
C ASP A 619 -35.65 -17.42 -105.95
N PHE A 620 -36.42 -16.44 -105.43
CA PHE A 620 -37.55 -15.81 -106.13
C PHE A 620 -37.12 -14.76 -107.17
N GLN A 621 -36.03 -14.03 -106.92
CA GLN A 621 -35.55 -12.96 -107.80
C GLN A 621 -34.84 -13.49 -109.04
N LYS A 622 -34.11 -14.62 -108.93
CA LYS A 622 -33.45 -15.29 -110.07
C LYS A 622 -34.38 -15.57 -111.27
N PRO A 623 -35.56 -16.19 -111.11
CA PRO A 623 -36.47 -16.46 -112.23
C PRO A 623 -37.24 -15.25 -112.76
N ILE A 624 -37.10 -14.05 -112.15
CA ILE A 624 -37.79 -12.81 -112.56
C ILE A 624 -36.84 -11.86 -113.31
N ILE A 625 -35.52 -11.98 -113.10
CA ILE A 625 -34.49 -11.10 -113.69
C ILE A 625 -33.78 -11.74 -114.90
N ASP A 626 -33.69 -13.07 -114.96
CA ASP A 626 -33.36 -13.81 -116.20
C ASP A 626 -34.59 -13.94 -117.10
#